data_AF-A0A327Z1V8-F1
#
_entry.id   AF-A0A327Z1V8-F1
#
_cell.length_a   1.000
_cell.length_b   1.000
_cell.length_c   1.000
_cell.angle_alpha   90.00
_cell.angle_beta   90.00
_cell.angle_gamma   90.00
#
_symmetry.space_group_name_H-M   'P 1'
#
loop_
_entity.id
_entity.type
_entity.pdbx_description
1 polymer ?
#
loop_
_entity_poly.entity_id
_entity_poly.type
_entity_poly.pdbx_seq_one_letter_code
_entity_poly.pdbx_strand_id
1 'polypeptide(L)' 'MSASRTAVVTGGMSGFGAGMAARLAADGVRVITLDIAEGADLAVDVTDEAAVHAAARPRRAGW' A
#
# COMPACT_ATOMS: atom_id res chain seq x y z
N MET A 1 22.70 -6.08 -8.47
CA MET A 1 21.82 -5.54 -7.40
C MET A 1 20.39 -5.72 -7.85
N SER A 2 19.57 -6.50 -7.16
CA SER A 2 18.13 -6.51 -7.45
C SER A 2 17.54 -5.19 -6.95
N ALA A 3 16.78 -4.47 -7.77
CA ALA A 3 16.10 -3.27 -7.33
C ALA A 3 15.16 -3.59 -6.16
N SER A 4 15.15 -2.74 -5.13
CA SER A 4 14.20 -2.87 -4.01
C SER A 4 12.79 -2.83 -4.55
N ARG A 5 12.02 -3.91 -4.35
CA ARG A 5 10.64 -4.00 -4.83
C ARG A 5 9.73 -3.29 -3.84
N THR A 6 8.80 -2.50 -4.35
CA THR A 6 7.71 -1.89 -3.59
C THR A 6 6.40 -2.56 -4.00
N ALA A 7 5.54 -2.88 -3.03
CA ALA A 7 4.20 -3.37 -3.25
C ALA A 7 3.17 -2.44 -2.60
N VAL A 8 2.07 -2.20 -3.31
CA VAL A 8 0.89 -1.53 -2.78
C VAL A 8 -0.16 -2.60 -2.47
N VAL A 9 -0.70 -2.58 -1.25
CA VAL A 9 -1.73 -3.52 -0.80
C VAL A 9 -2.99 -2.74 -0.46
N THR A 10 -4.07 -2.98 -1.20
CA THR A 10 -5.41 -2.46 -0.89
C THR A 10 -6.12 -3.37 0.11
N GLY A 11 -6.92 -2.80 1.02
CA GLY A 11 -7.51 -3.56 2.12
C GLY A 11 -6.46 -4.06 3.13
N GLY A 12 -5.37 -3.31 3.29
CA GLY A 12 -4.18 -3.72 4.05
C GLY A 12 -4.40 -3.87 5.56
N MET A 13 -5.54 -3.43 6.11
CA MET A 13 -5.78 -3.44 7.55
C MET A 13 -6.53 -4.66 8.06
N SER A 14 -7.04 -5.53 7.20
CA SER A 14 -7.77 -6.73 7.64
C SER A 14 -7.69 -7.90 6.65
N GLY A 15 -8.16 -9.08 7.10
CA GLY A 15 -8.32 -10.26 6.28
C GLY A 15 -7.07 -10.65 5.47
N PHE A 16 -7.28 -11.00 4.21
CA PHE A 16 -6.19 -11.37 3.31
C PHE A 16 -5.21 -10.23 3.03
N GLY A 17 -5.68 -8.98 2.95
CA GLY A 17 -4.81 -7.84 2.68
C GLY A 17 -3.75 -7.66 3.77
N ALA A 18 -4.15 -7.69 5.04
CA ALA A 18 -3.21 -7.65 6.16
C ALA A 18 -2.22 -8.84 6.14
N GLY A 19 -2.71 -10.05 5.86
CA GLY A 19 -1.86 -11.24 5.75
C GLY A 19 -0.83 -11.13 4.62
N MET A 20 -1.24 -10.61 3.46
CA MET A 20 -0.36 -10.40 2.32
C MET A 20 0.68 -9.29 2.59
N ALA A 21 0.27 -8.19 3.21
CA ALA A 21 1.17 -7.12 3.63
C ALA A 21 2.27 -7.67 4.56
N ALA A 22 1.89 -8.45 5.58
CA ALA A 22 2.85 -9.07 6.49
C ALA A 22 3.78 -10.06 5.78
N ARG A 23 3.26 -10.89 4.87
CA ARG A 23 4.06 -11.87 4.13
C ARG A 23 5.07 -11.21 3.20
N LEU A 24 4.66 -10.18 2.45
CA LEU A 24 5.52 -9.42 1.54
C LEU A 24 6.61 -8.66 2.31
N ALA A 25 6.26 -8.05 3.44
CA ALA A 25 7.23 -7.39 4.32
C ALA A 25 8.27 -8.40 4.85
N ALA A 26 7.84 -9.61 5.23
CA ALA A 26 8.75 -10.68 5.63
C ALA A 26 9.69 -11.16 4.50
N ASP A 27 9.30 -11.00 3.24
CA ASP A 27 10.16 -11.24 2.06
C ASP A 27 11.07 -10.05 1.71
N GLY A 28 11.08 -8.99 2.51
CA GLY A 28 11.91 -7.80 2.30
C GLY A 28 11.37 -6.85 1.22
N VAL A 29 10.10 -6.99 0.83
CA VAL A 29 9.42 -6.03 -0.05
C VAL A 29 9.01 -4.81 0.78
N ARG A 30 9.24 -3.61 0.26
CA ARG A 30 8.66 -2.39 0.84
C ARG A 30 7.16 -2.42 0.61
N VAL A 31 6.37 -2.52 1.67
CA VAL A 31 4.90 -2.55 1.57
C VAL A 31 4.33 -1.18 1.90
N ILE A 32 3.32 -0.77 1.13
CA ILE A 32 2.54 0.44 1.37
C ILE A 32 1.06 0.04 1.34
N THR A 33 0.35 0.34 2.42
CA THR A 33 -1.04 -0.07 2.64
C THR A 33 -2.02 1.04 2.29
N LEU A 34 -3.06 0.67 1.54
CA LEU A 34 -4.22 1.51 1.24
C LEU A 34 -5.44 0.86 1.88
N ASP A 35 -6.15 1.59 2.73
CA ASP A 35 -7.38 1.11 3.36
C ASP A 35 -8.27 2.29 3.75
N ILE A 36 -9.56 2.04 3.98
CA ILE A 36 -10.47 3.02 4.59
C ILE A 36 -10.34 3.02 6.11
N ALA A 37 -9.84 1.93 6.70
CA ALA A 37 -9.61 1.81 8.12
C ALA A 37 -8.38 2.63 8.57
N GLU A 38 -8.43 3.14 9.80
CA GLU A 38 -7.29 3.80 10.42
C GLU A 38 -6.10 2.84 10.56
N GLY A 39 -4.89 3.40 10.47
CA GLY A 39 -3.63 2.65 10.60
C GLY A 39 -2.99 2.24 9.27
N ALA A 40 -3.68 2.42 8.14
CA ALA A 40 -3.05 2.29 6.82
C ALA A 40 -2.06 3.44 6.58
N ASP A 41 -1.03 3.19 5.76
CA ASP A 41 -0.08 4.22 5.33
C ASP A 41 -0.81 5.37 4.61
N LEU A 42 -1.87 5.03 3.89
CA LEU A 42 -2.73 5.95 3.19
C LEU A 42 -4.19 5.54 3.35
N ALA A 43 -4.97 6.45 3.95
CA ALA A 43 -6.42 6.33 4.00
C ALA A 43 -7.00 6.58 2.60
N VAL A 44 -7.48 5.54 1.91
CA VAL A 44 -7.98 5.62 0.53
C VAL A 44 -9.20 4.71 0.37
N ASP A 45 -10.32 5.32 0.02
CA ASP A 45 -11.44 4.59 -0.57
C ASP A 45 -11.11 4.27 -2.03
N VAL A 46 -10.84 3.00 -2.31
CA VAL A 46 -10.46 2.53 -3.66
C VAL A 46 -11.62 2.58 -4.66
N THR A 47 -12.85 2.82 -4.20
CA THR A 47 -14.01 3.04 -5.08
C THR A 47 -14.12 4.49 -5.57
N ASP A 48 -13.39 5.42 -4.94
CA ASP A 48 -13.26 6.81 -5.37
C ASP A 48 -12.06 6.97 -6.31
N GLU A 49 -12.35 7.15 -7.60
CA GLU A 49 -11.32 7.35 -8.63
C GLU A 49 -10.39 8.54 -8.32
N ALA A 50 -10.92 9.66 -7.81
CA ALA A 50 -10.12 10.83 -7.50
C ALA A 50 -9.17 10.56 -6.33
N ALA A 51 -9.60 9.80 -5.33
CA ALA A 51 -8.77 9.36 -4.22
C ALA A 51 -7.63 8.45 -4.70
N VAL A 52 -7.92 7.50 -5.59
CA VAL A 52 -6.91 6.62 -6.20
C VAL A 52 -5.89 7.42 -7.00
N HIS A 53 -6.32 8.37 -7.84
CA HIS A 53 -5.40 9.22 -8.60
C HIS A 53 -4.52 10.06 -7.69
N ALA A 54 -5.09 10.64 -6.62
CA ALA A 54 -4.32 11.40 -5.65
C ALA A 54 -3.24 10.54 -4.96
N ALA A 55 -3.59 9.29 -4.64
CA ALA A 55 -2.67 8.31 -4.07
C ALA A 55 -1.61 7.85 -5.06
N ALA A 56 -1.89 7.74 -6.36
CA ALA A 56 -0.91 7.28 -7.35
C ALA A 56 0.16 8.32 -7.72
N ARG A 57 0.06 9.56 -7.23
CA ARG A 57 1.01 10.62 -7.58
C ARG A 57 2.40 10.34 -6.98
N PRO A 58 3.48 10.50 -7.78
CA PRO A 58 4.84 10.39 -7.27
C PRO A 58 5.08 11.41 -6.15
N ARG A 59 5.53 10.92 -4.99
CA ARG A 59 5.94 11.79 -3.88
C ARG A 59 7.42 12.10 -3.98
N ARG A 60 7.86 13.25 -3.44
CA ARG A 60 9.23 13.81 -3.57
C ARG A 60 10.38 12.86 -3.21
N ALA A 61 10.11 11.78 -2.48
CA ALA A 61 11.08 10.76 -2.11
C ALA A 61 11.05 9.49 -2.99
N GLY A 62 10.13 9.38 -3.95
CA GLY A 62 9.93 8.17 -4.73
C GLY A 62 9.32 7.04 -3.89
N TRP A 63 8.25 6.49 -4.41
CA TRP A 63 7.77 5.14 -4.15
C TRP A 63 7.68 4.45 -5.49
#